data_AF-A0A5D2S3J1-F1
#
_entry.id   AF-A0A5D2S3J1-F1
#
_cell.length_a   1.000
_cell.length_b   1.000
_cell.length_c   1.000
_cell.angle_alpha   90.00
_cell.angle_beta   90.00
_cell.angle_gamma   90.00
#
_symmetry.space_group_name_H-M   'P 1'
#
loop_
_entity.id
_entity.type
_entity.pdbx_description
1 polymer ?
#
loop_
_entity_poly.entity_id
_entity_poly.type
_entity_poly.pdbx_seq_one_letter_code
_entity_poly.pdbx_strand_id
1 'polypeptide(L)'
;MVVPTTVMDDGLWKMRSISQAHLESRAVKETRCLISELYRQFYNLGWVSRTGGSITMKVHDSCIPKPQQLIPMSPFGVQKERMQSDDIYVLSGDGSIISSPSPKPYPHKPPKCSDCAPLFMKAYDMHDGGSVIHSHGMESCLVTMINSLSKEFRIEVYPKTTAVLVRHHGIYVWGDSWISAKTQAECYHYLFDAAIKLHHLGLDWSTPDHGPIQNVKGFSSINSMIKRVVTKAGTVDSNFKLQPYPRCVVLDIEGTTTPISFVTDVHFPYARDNVGRHLSATYNSAETRDDIKLLRSQVEDDLKQGKEEVIASLVANVEAMIKADRKITALKQLQGHIWRTGFENNELEGVVFDDVPEALEKWHALSIKVYIYSSGSRLAQRFIFGNTNYGDLRKYLSGFFDSAVGYKRETRRETRSYVEITESLGVDKPSDILFVTDVYQEPRLQKLQVWRL
;
A
#
# COMPACT_ATOMS: atom_id res chain seq x y z
N MET A 1 -19.28 47.96 8.54
CA MET A 1 -18.21 48.22 9.53
C MET A 1 -18.85 48.52 10.87
N VAL A 2 -18.78 47.60 11.81
CA VAL A 2 -19.09 47.88 13.22
C VAL A 2 -17.83 47.46 13.97
N VAL A 3 -17.10 48.46 14.46
CA VAL A 3 -15.88 48.27 15.26
C VAL A 3 -16.31 47.83 16.66
N PRO A 4 -15.70 46.81 17.30
CA PRO A 4 -15.99 46.52 18.68
C PRO A 4 -15.31 47.56 19.58
N THR A 5 -16.12 48.36 20.26
CA THR A 5 -15.65 49.27 21.32
C THR A 5 -15.27 48.49 22.58
N THR A 6 -14.06 48.77 23.07
CA THR A 6 -13.52 48.36 24.37
C THR A 6 -14.02 49.31 25.47
N VAL A 7 -14.58 48.77 26.54
CA VAL A 7 -14.82 49.50 27.80
C VAL A 7 -14.10 48.74 28.90
N MET A 8 -13.22 49.43 29.64
CA MET A 8 -12.57 48.91 30.84
C MET A 8 -13.59 48.91 31.98
N ASP A 9 -13.82 47.76 32.58
CA ASP A 9 -14.44 47.67 33.90
C ASP A 9 -13.79 46.50 34.66
N ASP A 10 -13.16 46.86 35.77
CA ASP A 10 -12.53 46.06 36.83
C ASP A 10 -12.22 44.57 36.57
N GLY A 11 -10.97 44.31 36.18
CA GLY A 11 -10.16 43.18 36.67
C GLY A 11 -10.55 41.74 36.32
N LEU A 12 -11.65 41.48 35.60
CA LEU A 12 -12.05 40.12 35.23
C LEU A 12 -12.55 40.08 33.78
N TRP A 13 -11.81 39.40 32.90
CA TRP A 13 -12.20 39.18 31.50
C TRP A 13 -13.49 38.33 31.42
N LYS A 14 -14.66 38.96 31.49
CA LYS A 14 -15.94 38.30 31.20
C LYS A 14 -16.13 38.20 29.68
N MET A 15 -16.21 36.96 29.19
CA MET A 15 -16.53 36.63 27.80
C MET A 15 -17.86 37.30 27.40
N ARG A 16 -17.85 38.16 26.37
CA ARG A 16 -19.09 38.67 25.75
C ARG A 16 -19.89 37.47 25.24
N SER A 17 -21.22 37.49 25.41
CA SER A 17 -22.09 36.44 24.87
C SER A 17 -21.88 36.33 23.36
N ILE A 18 -21.64 35.11 22.88
CA ILE A 18 -21.49 34.82 21.46
C ILE A 18 -22.84 35.12 20.79
N SER A 19 -22.84 35.98 19.77
CA SER A 19 -24.08 36.41 19.12
C SER A 19 -24.67 35.27 18.29
N GLN A 20 -26.01 35.18 18.26
CA GLN A 20 -26.74 34.23 17.40
C GLN A 20 -26.30 34.34 15.92
N ALA A 21 -25.96 35.56 15.49
CA ALA A 21 -25.43 35.83 14.15
C ALA A 21 -24.06 35.15 13.88
N HIS A 22 -23.22 34.97 14.90
CA HIS A 22 -21.96 34.26 14.74
C HIS A 22 -22.17 32.74 14.62
N LEU A 23 -23.11 32.17 15.39
CA LEU A 23 -23.50 30.75 15.29
C LEU A 23 -24.09 30.39 13.91
N GLU A 24 -24.83 31.32 13.32
CA GLU A 24 -25.46 31.15 12.01
C GLU A 24 -24.56 31.58 10.84
N SER A 25 -23.32 31.97 11.15
CA SER A 25 -22.35 32.43 10.16
C SER A 25 -22.05 31.36 9.11
N ARG A 26 -21.65 31.83 7.93
CA ARG A 26 -21.25 30.97 6.81
C ARG A 26 -20.12 30.01 7.20
N ALA A 27 -19.11 30.51 7.92
CA ALA A 27 -17.95 29.72 8.35
C ALA A 27 -18.35 28.54 9.24
N VAL A 28 -19.26 28.75 10.21
CA VAL A 28 -19.76 27.67 11.08
C VAL A 28 -20.51 26.61 10.27
N LYS A 29 -21.37 27.03 9.34
CA LYS A 29 -22.14 26.12 8.47
C LYS A 29 -21.23 25.29 7.57
N GLU A 30 -20.26 25.92 6.90
CA GLU A 30 -19.28 25.25 6.04
C GLU A 30 -18.43 24.24 6.84
N THR A 31 -17.99 24.62 8.04
CA THR A 31 -17.22 23.72 8.94
C THR A 31 -18.05 22.49 9.34
N ARG A 32 -19.32 22.66 9.68
CA ARG A 32 -20.22 21.54 10.02
C ARG A 32 -20.45 20.61 8.84
N CYS A 33 -20.65 21.14 7.63
CA CYS A 33 -20.75 20.34 6.42
C CYS A 33 -19.48 19.53 6.13
N LEU A 34 -18.31 20.16 6.30
CA LEU A 34 -17.02 19.51 6.13
C LEU A 34 -16.83 18.34 7.12
N ILE A 35 -17.19 18.52 8.39
CA ILE A 35 -17.15 17.45 9.39
C ILE A 35 -18.01 16.26 8.96
N SER A 36 -19.24 16.51 8.48
CA SER A 36 -20.12 15.46 7.95
C SER A 36 -19.51 14.73 6.76
N GLU A 37 -18.87 15.44 5.84
CA GLU A 37 -18.18 14.83 4.71
C GLU A 37 -16.99 13.95 5.14
N LEU A 38 -16.14 14.48 6.03
CA LEU A 38 -14.99 13.76 6.57
C LEU A 38 -15.39 12.50 7.31
N TYR A 39 -16.52 12.51 8.03
CA TYR A 39 -17.04 11.29 8.65
C TYR A 39 -17.36 10.19 7.64
N ARG A 40 -17.94 10.54 6.49
CA ARG A 40 -18.23 9.56 5.42
C ARG A 40 -16.94 8.98 4.86
N GLN A 41 -15.92 9.83 4.65
CA GLN A 41 -14.60 9.39 4.20
C GLN A 41 -13.94 8.46 5.24
N PHE A 42 -13.90 8.86 6.51
CA PHE A 42 -13.26 8.09 7.58
C PHE A 42 -13.97 6.77 7.87
N TYR A 43 -15.28 6.70 7.67
CA TYR A 43 -16.02 5.44 7.74
C TYR A 43 -15.58 4.47 6.64
N ASN A 44 -15.43 4.94 5.40
CA ASN A 44 -14.95 4.11 4.29
C ASN A 44 -13.50 3.64 4.48
N LEU A 45 -12.68 4.46 5.17
CA LEU A 45 -11.30 4.10 5.57
C LEU A 45 -11.26 3.16 6.78
N GLY A 46 -12.38 2.92 7.47
CA GLY A 46 -12.46 2.09 8.67
C GLY A 46 -11.94 2.75 9.96
N TRP A 47 -11.69 4.06 9.94
CA TRP A 47 -11.16 4.81 11.09
C TRP A 47 -12.23 5.16 12.12
N VAL A 48 -13.45 5.39 11.65
CA VAL A 48 -14.62 5.71 12.46
C VAL A 48 -15.66 4.65 12.17
N SER A 49 -16.27 4.06 13.20
CA SER A 49 -17.26 3.00 13.01
C SER A 49 -18.45 3.20 13.92
N ARG A 50 -19.65 3.28 13.36
CA ARG A 50 -20.92 3.49 14.09
C ARG A 50 -20.77 4.54 15.19
N THR A 51 -20.50 4.12 16.43
CA THR A 51 -20.38 4.96 17.64
C THR A 51 -18.95 5.33 18.04
N GLY A 52 -17.94 4.66 17.50
CA GLY A 52 -16.52 4.89 17.79
C GLY A 52 -15.89 5.87 16.81
N GLY A 53 -15.03 6.73 17.33
CA GLY A 53 -14.26 7.70 16.57
C GLY A 53 -14.96 9.05 16.47
N SER A 54 -14.18 10.09 16.28
CA SER A 54 -14.71 11.45 16.20
C SER A 54 -13.71 12.39 15.52
N ILE A 55 -14.21 13.51 15.00
CA ILE A 55 -13.38 14.63 14.54
C ILE A 55 -13.96 15.90 15.16
N THR A 56 -13.07 16.80 15.51
CA THR A 56 -13.40 18.18 15.88
C THR A 56 -12.44 19.11 15.16
N MET A 57 -12.89 20.32 14.85
CA MET A 57 -12.06 21.38 14.30
C MET A 57 -12.56 22.73 14.76
N LYS A 58 -11.65 23.69 14.91
CA LYS A 58 -11.99 25.09 15.15
C LYS A 58 -12.55 25.71 13.88
N VAL A 59 -13.61 26.51 14.01
CA VAL A 59 -14.15 27.29 12.89
C VAL A 59 -13.15 28.36 12.54
N HIS A 60 -12.61 28.29 11.32
CA HIS A 60 -11.67 29.28 10.86
C HIS A 60 -12.40 30.57 10.46
N ASP A 61 -12.34 31.56 11.35
CA ASP A 61 -12.80 32.93 11.10
C ASP A 61 -11.63 33.87 11.37
N SER A 62 -11.15 34.56 10.33
CA SER A 62 -10.01 35.47 10.42
C SER A 62 -10.26 36.68 11.33
N CYS A 63 -11.53 36.96 11.63
CA CYS A 63 -11.92 38.05 12.54
C CYS A 63 -11.87 37.62 14.01
N ILE A 64 -11.66 36.33 14.31
CA ILE A 64 -11.72 35.78 15.68
C ILE A 64 -10.39 35.11 16.04
N PRO A 65 -9.76 35.50 17.16
CA PRO A 65 -8.56 34.83 17.65
C PRO A 65 -8.78 33.33 17.86
N LYS A 66 -7.80 32.49 17.49
CA LYS A 66 -7.86 31.02 17.63
C LYS A 66 -8.37 30.49 18.99
N PRO A 67 -8.04 31.10 20.16
CA PRO A 67 -8.55 30.63 21.45
C PRO A 67 -10.06 30.88 21.64
N GLN A 68 -10.64 31.79 20.87
CA GLN A 68 -12.05 32.19 20.95
C GLN A 68 -12.89 31.58 19.83
N GLN A 69 -12.27 30.85 18.91
CA GLN A 69 -12.96 30.20 17.79
C GLN A 69 -13.88 29.10 18.30
N LEU A 70 -15.04 28.99 17.65
CA LEU A 70 -16.03 27.96 17.94
C LEU A 70 -15.50 26.58 17.56
N ILE A 71 -15.94 25.56 18.30
CA ILE A 71 -15.51 24.18 18.14
C ILE A 71 -16.72 23.29 17.83
N PRO A 72 -17.03 23.05 16.56
CA PRO A 72 -17.98 22.02 16.19
C PRO A 72 -17.50 20.63 16.63
N MET A 73 -18.39 19.89 17.28
CA MET A 73 -18.10 18.58 17.84
C MET A 73 -19.28 17.62 17.65
N SER A 74 -18.96 16.38 17.30
CA SER A 74 -19.99 15.39 17.04
C SER A 74 -20.64 14.84 18.32
N PRO A 75 -21.93 14.46 18.25
CA PRO A 75 -22.62 13.73 19.31
C PRO A 75 -22.06 12.32 19.53
N PHE A 76 -22.03 11.85 20.78
CA PHE A 76 -21.71 10.46 21.12
C PHE A 76 -22.81 9.48 20.71
N GLY A 77 -22.45 8.22 20.41
CA GLY A 77 -23.42 7.13 20.28
C GLY A 77 -24.32 7.18 19.04
N VAL A 78 -24.01 8.02 18.05
CA VAL A 78 -24.73 8.09 16.77
C VAL A 78 -23.92 7.52 15.63
N GLN A 79 -24.58 7.09 14.56
CA GLN A 79 -23.96 6.68 13.30
C GLN A 79 -23.26 7.85 12.61
N LYS A 80 -21.94 7.96 12.79
CA LYS A 80 -21.15 9.09 12.30
C LYS A 80 -21.23 9.26 10.78
N GLU A 81 -21.30 8.15 10.04
CA GLU A 81 -21.32 8.13 8.58
C GLU A 81 -22.62 8.67 7.95
N ARG A 82 -23.67 8.85 8.76
CA ARG A 82 -24.97 9.42 8.33
C ARG A 82 -25.23 10.81 8.90
N MET A 83 -24.26 11.38 9.61
CA MET A 83 -24.39 12.64 10.33
C MET A 83 -24.61 13.80 9.36
N GLN A 84 -25.68 14.57 9.58
CA GLN A 84 -25.90 15.83 8.88
C GLN A 84 -25.25 16.99 9.64
N SER A 85 -25.05 18.12 8.97
CA SER A 85 -24.48 19.31 9.62
C SER A 85 -25.30 19.74 10.84
N ASP A 86 -26.63 19.60 10.78
CA ASP A 86 -27.56 19.94 11.86
C ASP A 86 -27.47 19.02 13.09
N ASP A 87 -26.85 17.84 12.96
CA ASP A 87 -26.65 16.88 14.05
C ASP A 87 -25.41 17.19 14.93
N ILE A 88 -24.67 18.27 14.65
CA ILE A 88 -23.38 18.61 15.29
C ILE A 88 -23.55 19.65 16.41
N TYR A 89 -22.87 19.45 17.56
CA TYR A 89 -22.78 20.45 18.63
C TYR A 89 -21.83 21.58 18.25
N VAL A 90 -22.05 22.77 18.81
CA VAL A 90 -21.09 23.88 18.73
C VAL A 90 -20.68 24.26 20.14
N LEU A 91 -19.39 24.13 20.42
CA LEU A 91 -18.78 24.50 21.69
C LEU A 91 -18.04 25.83 21.54
N SER A 92 -17.84 26.53 22.64
CA SER A 92 -16.94 27.69 22.70
C SER A 92 -15.47 27.22 22.68
N GLY A 93 -14.54 28.18 22.61
CA GLY A 93 -13.12 27.88 22.76
C GLY A 93 -12.71 27.27 24.11
N ASP A 94 -13.53 27.44 25.16
CA ASP A 94 -13.30 26.82 26.48
C ASP A 94 -14.00 25.45 26.65
N GLY A 95 -14.72 24.99 25.62
CA GLY A 95 -15.41 23.71 25.61
C GLY A 95 -16.83 23.72 26.19
N SER A 96 -17.36 24.87 26.61
CA SER A 96 -18.77 24.99 27.00
C SER A 96 -19.70 24.84 25.79
N ILE A 97 -20.80 24.10 25.94
CA ILE A 97 -21.78 23.88 24.87
C ILE A 97 -22.56 25.18 24.64
N ILE A 98 -22.48 25.72 23.43
CA ILE A 98 -23.24 26.91 23.02
C ILE A 98 -24.50 26.51 22.24
N SER A 99 -24.38 25.51 21.37
CA SER A 99 -25.49 24.99 20.56
C SER A 99 -25.53 23.48 20.60
N SER A 100 -26.72 22.93 20.84
CA SER A 100 -27.01 21.51 20.75
C SER A 100 -27.88 21.18 19.52
N PRO A 101 -27.71 20.00 18.91
CA PRO A 101 -28.59 19.55 17.83
C PRO A 101 -30.03 19.35 18.34
N SER A 102 -31.00 19.53 17.45
CA SER A 102 -32.41 19.36 17.78
C SER A 102 -32.70 17.92 18.24
N PRO A 103 -33.52 17.72 19.29
CA PRO A 103 -33.90 16.38 19.72
C PRO A 103 -34.67 15.68 18.60
N LYS A 104 -34.26 14.47 18.24
CA LYS A 104 -35.04 13.62 17.33
C LYS A 104 -36.29 13.11 18.07
N PRO A 105 -37.44 12.96 17.38
CA PRO A 105 -38.65 12.45 18.01
C PRO A 105 -38.45 11.03 18.58
N TYR A 106 -39.31 10.65 19.52
CA TYR A 106 -39.33 9.31 20.15
C TYR A 106 -39.24 8.20 19.07
N PRO A 107 -38.42 7.13 19.26
CA PRO A 107 -37.80 6.65 20.52
C PRO A 107 -36.37 7.16 20.79
N HIS A 108 -35.90 8.17 20.06
CA HIS A 108 -34.50 8.60 20.15
C HIS A 108 -34.23 9.46 21.39
N LYS A 109 -33.25 9.06 22.21
CA LYS A 109 -32.75 9.92 23.30
C LYS A 109 -32.00 11.12 22.72
N PRO A 110 -32.02 12.30 23.38
CA PRO A 110 -31.16 13.41 22.99
C PRO A 110 -29.72 12.92 22.96
N PRO A 111 -28.95 13.25 21.91
CA PRO A 111 -27.55 12.89 21.87
C PRO A 111 -26.83 13.52 23.09
N LYS A 112 -25.73 12.90 23.50
CA LYS A 112 -24.79 13.51 24.44
C LYS A 112 -23.61 14.08 23.65
N CYS A 113 -22.97 15.13 24.13
CA CYS A 113 -21.68 15.57 23.57
C CYS A 113 -20.63 14.45 23.75
N SER A 114 -19.65 14.37 22.84
CA SER A 114 -18.67 13.26 22.78
C SER A 114 -17.95 12.99 24.11
N ASP A 115 -17.87 11.72 24.54
CA ASP A 115 -17.05 11.31 25.70
C ASP A 115 -15.54 11.57 25.49
N CYS A 116 -15.11 11.79 24.25
CA CYS A 116 -13.73 12.15 23.88
C CYS A 116 -13.42 13.65 24.11
N ALA A 117 -14.40 14.47 24.48
CA ALA A 117 -14.25 15.93 24.60
C ALA A 117 -13.06 16.37 25.48
N PRO A 118 -12.77 15.76 26.65
CA PRO A 118 -11.64 16.20 27.48
C PRO A 118 -10.28 16.07 26.78
N LEU A 119 -10.08 14.99 26.00
CA LEU A 119 -8.83 14.78 25.24
C LEU A 119 -8.71 15.76 24.07
N PHE A 120 -9.82 16.08 23.42
CA PHE A 120 -9.86 17.10 22.37
C PHE A 120 -9.51 18.49 22.89
N MET A 121 -10.12 18.90 24.01
CA MET A 121 -9.80 20.19 24.63
C MET A 121 -8.33 20.23 25.07
N LYS A 122 -7.80 19.13 25.61
CA LYS A 122 -6.39 19.07 26.01
C LYS A 122 -5.43 19.23 24.82
N ALA A 123 -5.76 18.64 23.66
CA ALA A 123 -4.98 18.82 22.44
C ALA A 123 -5.04 20.27 21.92
N TYR A 124 -6.19 20.94 22.03
CA TYR A 124 -6.32 22.37 21.71
C TYR A 124 -5.50 23.25 22.65
N ASP A 125 -5.53 22.98 23.95
CA ASP A 125 -4.81 23.77 24.96
C ASP A 125 -3.29 23.61 24.88
N MET A 126 -2.80 22.38 24.66
CA MET A 126 -1.37 22.07 24.71
C MET A 126 -0.63 22.39 23.40
N HIS A 127 -1.32 22.35 22.26
CA HIS A 127 -0.68 22.36 20.94
C HIS A 127 -1.24 23.39 19.95
N ASP A 128 -2.12 24.30 20.39
CA ASP A 128 -2.82 25.28 19.52
C ASP A 128 -3.44 24.65 18.26
N GLY A 129 -3.92 23.40 18.40
CA GLY A 129 -4.46 22.63 17.28
C GLY A 129 -5.65 23.34 16.61
N GLY A 130 -5.74 23.22 15.29
CA GLY A 130 -6.90 23.63 14.52
C GLY A 130 -7.91 22.51 14.30
N SER A 131 -7.47 21.25 14.39
CA SER A 131 -8.34 20.07 14.30
C SER A 131 -7.76 18.87 15.02
N VAL A 132 -8.63 18.02 15.57
CA VAL A 132 -8.29 16.75 16.20
C VAL A 132 -9.15 15.63 15.62
N ILE A 133 -8.51 14.54 15.22
CA ILE A 133 -9.13 13.31 14.72
C ILE A 133 -8.88 12.21 15.73
N HIS A 134 -9.96 11.56 16.16
CA HIS A 134 -9.92 10.35 16.94
C HIS A 134 -10.36 9.16 16.09
N SER A 135 -9.45 8.23 15.88
CA SER A 135 -9.66 7.02 15.09
C SER A 135 -9.62 5.78 15.97
N HIS A 136 -10.52 4.84 15.69
CA HIS A 136 -10.55 3.47 16.22
C HIS A 136 -10.26 2.44 15.13
N GLY A 137 -9.46 2.80 14.12
CA GLY A 137 -9.05 1.84 13.12
C GLY A 137 -8.40 0.61 13.75
N MET A 138 -8.64 -0.56 13.17
CA MET A 138 -8.26 -1.84 13.77
C MET A 138 -6.75 -1.93 14.00
N GLU A 139 -5.97 -1.41 13.06
CA GLU A 139 -4.52 -1.26 13.14
C GLU A 139 -4.08 -0.37 14.30
N SER A 140 -4.75 0.75 14.58
CA SER A 140 -4.45 1.58 15.75
C SER A 140 -4.65 0.83 17.08
N CYS A 141 -5.61 -0.10 17.15
CA CYS A 141 -5.80 -0.94 18.31
C CYS A 141 -4.76 -2.07 18.38
N LEU A 142 -4.54 -2.78 17.27
CA LEU A 142 -3.66 -3.94 17.21
C LEU A 142 -2.19 -3.60 17.45
N VAL A 143 -1.71 -2.45 16.95
CA VAL A 143 -0.31 -2.04 17.13
C VAL A 143 0.05 -1.89 18.61
N THR A 144 -0.91 -1.48 19.45
CA THR A 144 -0.71 -1.35 20.92
C THR A 144 -0.54 -2.70 21.61
N MET A 145 -0.90 -3.80 20.94
CA MET A 145 -0.80 -5.16 21.47
C MET A 145 0.49 -5.87 21.06
N ILE A 146 1.21 -5.34 20.06
CA ILE A 146 2.45 -5.93 19.55
C ILE A 146 3.51 -6.02 20.66
N ASN A 147 3.65 -4.98 21.48
CA ASN A 147 4.51 -5.02 22.66
C ASN A 147 3.65 -5.09 23.93
N SER A 148 3.31 -6.32 24.33
CA SER A 148 2.42 -6.58 25.47
C SER A 148 2.97 -6.05 26.80
N LEU A 149 4.30 -5.94 26.95
CA LEU A 149 5.01 -5.45 28.14
C LEU A 149 5.10 -3.93 28.20
N SER A 150 4.89 -3.24 27.08
CA SER A 150 4.90 -1.77 27.04
C SER A 150 3.63 -1.24 27.70
N LYS A 151 3.76 -0.71 28.92
CA LYS A 151 2.65 -0.01 29.62
C LYS A 151 2.30 1.33 28.96
N GLU A 152 3.24 1.87 28.19
CA GLU A 152 3.13 3.07 27.37
C GLU A 152 3.80 2.79 26.03
N PHE A 153 3.18 3.14 24.90
CA PHE A 153 3.93 3.30 23.66
C PHE A 153 4.68 4.62 23.76
N ARG A 154 5.94 4.53 24.18
CA ARG A 154 6.77 5.67 24.54
C ARG A 154 7.32 6.30 23.26
N ILE A 155 6.60 7.27 22.70
CA ILE A 155 7.21 8.37 21.93
C ILE A 155 7.92 9.27 22.96
N GLU A 156 8.92 8.75 23.67
CA GLU A 156 9.24 9.30 25.00
C GLU A 156 9.98 10.62 25.03
N VAL A 157 10.36 11.21 23.89
CA VAL A 157 11.12 12.48 23.90
C VAL A 157 10.77 13.37 22.70
N TYR A 158 9.48 13.62 22.44
CA TYR A 158 9.10 14.52 21.34
C TYR A 158 8.01 15.52 21.75
N PRO A 159 8.38 16.72 22.26
CA PRO A 159 7.42 17.80 22.55
C PRO A 159 6.67 18.28 21.30
N LYS A 160 7.12 17.89 20.11
CA LYS A 160 6.48 18.14 18.81
C LYS A 160 5.57 17.01 18.34
N THR A 161 5.23 16.03 19.20
CA THR A 161 4.29 14.97 18.81
C THR A 161 2.96 15.56 18.39
N THR A 162 2.35 14.94 17.39
CA THR A 162 1.06 15.36 16.86
C THR A 162 -0.01 14.28 17.06
N ALA A 163 0.32 13.24 17.82
CA ALA A 163 -0.63 12.20 18.16
C ALA A 163 -0.37 11.54 19.52
N VAL A 164 -1.43 10.98 20.09
CA VAL A 164 -1.44 10.12 21.27
C VAL A 164 -2.19 8.85 20.94
N LEU A 165 -1.55 7.71 21.19
CA LEU A 165 -2.12 6.39 21.01
C LEU A 165 -2.58 5.82 22.37
N VAL A 166 -3.86 5.47 22.46
CA VAL A 166 -4.47 4.93 23.68
C VAL A 166 -4.71 3.44 23.49
N ARG A 167 -4.05 2.64 24.33
CA ARG A 167 -4.11 1.17 24.29
C ARG A 167 -5.55 0.66 24.35
N HIS A 168 -5.87 -0.31 23.49
CA HIS A 168 -7.22 -0.90 23.36
C HIS A 168 -8.35 0.09 23.02
N HIS A 169 -8.03 1.30 22.59
CA HIS A 169 -9.02 2.33 22.30
C HIS A 169 -8.83 2.90 20.91
N GLY A 170 -7.65 3.46 20.61
CA GLY A 170 -7.37 4.07 19.31
C GLY A 170 -6.39 5.23 19.40
N ILE A 171 -6.29 6.01 18.33
CA ILE A 171 -5.35 7.14 18.23
C ILE A 171 -6.10 8.48 18.21
N TYR A 172 -5.49 9.50 18.81
CA TYR A 172 -5.87 10.91 18.72
C TYR A 172 -4.75 11.64 17.97
N VAL A 173 -5.08 12.29 16.85
CA VAL A 173 -4.13 13.00 15.99
C VAL A 173 -4.59 14.44 15.82
N TRP A 174 -3.69 15.41 15.95
CA TRP A 174 -4.02 16.83 15.84
C TRP A 174 -3.08 17.58 14.91
N GLY A 175 -3.58 18.68 14.33
CA GLY A 175 -2.78 19.56 13.48
C GLY A 175 -3.37 20.97 13.40
N ASP A 176 -2.61 21.90 12.82
CA ASP A 176 -3.01 23.31 12.64
C ASP A 176 -4.26 23.48 11.79
N SER A 177 -4.57 22.49 10.95
CA SER A 177 -5.76 22.41 10.11
C SER A 177 -6.27 20.97 10.01
N TRP A 178 -7.52 20.79 9.60
CA TRP A 178 -8.08 19.46 9.32
C TRP A 178 -7.26 18.69 8.26
N ILE A 179 -6.66 19.41 7.31
CA ILE A 179 -5.79 18.83 6.27
C ILE A 179 -4.56 18.21 6.92
N SER A 180 -3.85 19.00 7.74
CA SER A 180 -2.64 18.52 8.43
C SER A 180 -2.94 17.37 9.38
N ALA A 181 -4.04 17.45 10.15
CA ALA A 181 -4.46 16.37 11.04
C ALA A 181 -4.79 15.09 10.27
N LYS A 182 -5.50 15.20 9.13
CA LYS A 182 -5.82 14.07 8.25
C LYS A 182 -4.56 13.46 7.64
N THR A 183 -3.67 14.26 7.06
CA THR A 183 -2.41 13.78 6.48
C THR A 183 -1.59 13.00 7.50
N GLN A 184 -1.45 13.51 8.72
CA GLN A 184 -0.73 12.79 9.78
C GLN A 184 -1.44 11.52 10.20
N ALA A 185 -2.78 11.53 10.30
CA ALA A 185 -3.55 10.33 10.59
C ALA A 185 -3.32 9.25 9.52
N GLU A 186 -3.29 9.60 8.23
CA GLU A 186 -2.99 8.67 7.13
C GLU A 186 -1.60 8.07 7.29
N CYS A 187 -0.59 8.88 7.61
CA CYS A 187 0.76 8.40 7.89
C CYS A 187 0.79 7.43 9.08
N TYR A 188 0.15 7.75 10.20
CA TYR A 188 0.11 6.87 11.37
C TYR A 188 -0.59 5.56 11.09
N HIS A 189 -1.76 5.60 10.43
CA HIS A 189 -2.49 4.39 10.05
C HIS A 189 -1.67 3.49 9.11
N TYR A 190 -0.95 4.08 8.15
CA TYR A 190 -0.03 3.35 7.28
C TYR A 190 1.11 2.69 8.07
N LEU A 191 1.76 3.45 8.96
CA LEU A 191 2.86 2.93 9.79
C LEU A 191 2.42 1.83 10.74
N PHE A 192 1.21 1.93 11.31
CA PHE A 192 0.65 0.89 12.17
C PHE A 192 0.40 -0.40 11.41
N ASP A 193 -0.22 -0.31 10.23
CA ASP A 193 -0.45 -1.47 9.38
C ASP A 193 0.87 -2.11 8.93
N ALA A 194 1.87 -1.30 8.58
CA ALA A 194 3.22 -1.77 8.27
C ALA A 194 3.86 -2.49 9.47
N ALA A 195 3.83 -1.90 10.67
CA ALA A 195 4.40 -2.50 11.88
C ALA A 195 3.71 -3.82 12.25
N ILE A 196 2.37 -3.89 12.16
CA ILE A 196 1.60 -5.12 12.40
C ILE A 196 1.99 -6.20 11.39
N LYS A 197 2.13 -5.84 10.11
CA LYS A 197 2.54 -6.77 9.05
C LYS A 197 3.95 -7.27 9.28
N LEU A 198 4.91 -6.39 9.57
CA LEU A 198 6.28 -6.76 9.93
C LEU A 198 6.29 -7.73 11.11
N HIS A 199 5.54 -7.43 12.17
CA HIS A 199 5.42 -8.32 13.32
C HIS A 199 4.85 -9.70 12.96
N HIS A 200 3.80 -9.77 12.13
CA HIS A 200 3.26 -11.03 11.65
C HIS A 200 4.25 -11.83 10.78
N LEU A 201 5.15 -11.14 10.08
CA LEU A 201 6.23 -11.74 9.30
C LEU A 201 7.43 -12.16 10.16
N GLY A 202 7.40 -11.89 11.48
CA GLY A 202 8.50 -12.16 12.40
C GLY A 202 9.66 -11.15 12.28
N LEU A 203 9.40 -9.99 11.69
CA LEU A 203 10.36 -8.90 11.49
C LEU A 203 10.16 -7.79 12.53
N ASP A 204 11.27 -7.22 12.99
CA ASP A 204 11.33 -6.21 14.03
C ASP A 204 10.93 -4.85 13.48
N TRP A 205 9.67 -4.51 13.71
CA TRP A 205 9.05 -3.23 13.37
C TRP A 205 9.69 -2.02 14.06
N SER A 206 10.53 -2.21 15.09
CA SER A 206 11.16 -1.12 15.84
C SER A 206 12.52 -0.69 15.30
N THR A 207 13.11 -1.45 14.37
CA THR A 207 14.43 -1.16 13.79
C THR A 207 14.31 -0.80 12.31
N PRO A 208 15.15 0.11 11.76
CA PRO A 208 15.10 0.47 10.34
C PRO A 208 15.42 -0.71 9.40
N ASP A 209 16.29 -1.61 9.84
CA ASP A 209 16.72 -2.79 9.06
C ASP A 209 15.69 -3.93 9.09
N HIS A 210 14.63 -3.80 9.92
CA HIS A 210 13.56 -4.76 10.09
C HIS A 210 14.02 -6.22 10.24
N GLY A 211 15.13 -6.45 10.95
CA GLY A 211 15.68 -7.78 11.19
C GLY A 211 14.72 -8.69 11.97
N PRO A 212 14.99 -10.00 12.14
CA PRO A 212 14.09 -10.90 12.84
C PRO A 212 13.79 -10.45 14.28
N ILE A 213 12.54 -10.55 14.75
CA ILE A 213 12.16 -10.21 16.14
C ILE A 213 12.95 -11.10 17.10
N GLN A 214 13.86 -10.48 17.85
CA GLN A 214 14.57 -11.16 18.92
C GLN A 214 13.63 -11.29 20.12
N ASN A 215 13.28 -12.53 20.51
CA ASN A 215 12.57 -12.77 21.75
C ASN A 215 13.46 -12.36 22.92
N VAL A 216 13.26 -11.15 23.45
CA VAL A 216 13.94 -10.68 24.65
C VAL A 216 13.39 -11.43 25.86
N LYS A 217 13.94 -12.62 26.13
CA LYS A 217 14.12 -13.07 27.52
C LYS A 217 15.56 -12.70 27.87
N GLY A 218 15.68 -11.68 28.71
CA GLY A 218 16.91 -10.94 28.90
C GLY A 218 18.10 -11.81 29.29
N PHE A 219 19.28 -11.39 28.86
CA PHE A 219 20.49 -11.42 29.67
C PHE A 219 21.43 -10.35 29.14
N SER A 220 21.85 -9.49 30.06
CA SER A 220 23.05 -8.67 29.93
C SER A 220 24.26 -9.60 29.72
N SER A 221 25.22 -9.15 28.92
CA SER A 221 26.58 -9.69 28.77
C SER A 221 26.73 -11.00 27.99
N ILE A 222 27.15 -10.92 26.72
CA ILE A 222 28.26 -11.68 26.10
C ILE A 222 28.65 -10.90 24.84
N ASN A 223 29.59 -9.96 24.97
CA ASN A 223 30.18 -9.23 23.85
C ASN A 223 31.68 -9.60 23.69
N SER A 224 32.07 -10.84 24.06
CA SER A 224 33.49 -11.22 24.13
C SER A 224 33.90 -12.54 23.50
N MET A 225 33.03 -13.28 22.79
CA MET A 225 33.39 -14.65 22.38
C MET A 225 32.84 -15.14 21.04
N ILE A 226 32.88 -14.32 19.98
CA ILE A 226 32.73 -14.82 18.58
C ILE A 226 33.86 -14.27 17.71
N LYS A 227 35.09 -14.34 18.23
CA LYS A 227 36.32 -14.09 17.46
C LYS A 227 37.27 -15.28 17.63
N ARG A 228 36.77 -16.50 17.46
CA ARG A 228 37.60 -17.70 17.25
C ARG A 228 36.72 -18.90 16.89
N VAL A 229 37.26 -19.73 16.00
CA VAL A 229 36.74 -21.03 15.51
C VAL A 229 35.89 -20.95 14.24
N VAL A 230 36.61 -20.73 13.14
CA VAL A 230 36.41 -21.54 11.92
C VAL A 230 37.24 -22.81 12.12
N THR A 231 36.61 -23.98 12.15
CA THR A 231 37.11 -25.24 11.54
C THR A 231 36.16 -26.41 11.79
N LYS A 232 35.87 -27.14 10.70
CA LYS A 232 35.39 -28.52 10.58
C LYS A 232 33.91 -28.84 10.87
N ALA A 233 33.27 -29.26 9.76
CA ALA A 233 32.19 -30.23 9.57
C ALA A 233 31.47 -30.82 10.81
N GLY A 234 30.14 -30.76 10.77
CA GLY A 234 29.26 -31.78 11.36
C GLY A 234 28.75 -31.50 12.77
N THR A 235 27.61 -30.80 12.84
CA THR A 235 26.49 -30.93 13.81
C THR A 235 26.78 -31.16 15.30
N VAL A 236 26.39 -30.20 16.15
CA VAL A 236 25.60 -30.50 17.36
C VAL A 236 24.55 -29.41 17.58
N ASP A 237 23.32 -29.88 17.75
CA ASP A 237 22.10 -29.13 18.04
C ASP A 237 21.99 -28.87 19.55
N SER A 238 21.69 -27.63 19.94
CA SER A 238 21.09 -27.29 21.25
C SER A 238 20.37 -25.93 21.17
N ASN A 239 19.17 -25.98 20.60
CA ASN A 239 18.04 -25.06 20.83
C ASN A 239 18.19 -23.56 20.49
N PHE A 240 18.86 -23.26 19.37
CA PHE A 240 18.48 -22.13 18.52
C PHE A 240 18.04 -22.69 17.17
N LYS A 241 16.74 -22.96 17.00
CA LYS A 241 16.20 -23.33 15.68
C LYS A 241 16.27 -22.10 14.77
N LEU A 242 17.29 -22.04 13.90
CA LEU A 242 17.23 -21.24 12.68
C LEU A 242 15.92 -21.59 11.97
N GLN A 243 15.12 -20.59 11.59
CA GLN A 243 14.06 -20.81 10.61
C GLN A 243 14.76 -21.38 9.36
N PRO A 244 14.33 -22.55 8.85
CA PRO A 244 14.95 -23.11 7.66
C PRO A 244 14.77 -22.11 6.52
N TYR A 245 15.86 -21.78 5.82
CA TYR A 245 15.79 -21.02 4.57
C TYR A 245 14.75 -21.69 3.65
N PRO A 246 13.93 -20.92 2.91
CA PRO A 246 13.02 -21.52 1.95
C PRO A 246 13.83 -22.35 0.96
N ARG A 247 13.35 -23.53 0.61
CA ARG A 247 14.03 -24.40 -0.36
C ARG A 247 13.96 -23.82 -1.76
N CYS A 248 12.89 -23.07 -2.03
CA CYS A 248 12.62 -22.43 -3.31
C CYS A 248 12.20 -20.98 -3.13
N VAL A 249 12.64 -20.10 -4.04
CA VAL A 249 12.18 -18.72 -4.17
C VAL A 249 11.56 -18.56 -5.55
N VAL A 250 10.38 -17.93 -5.63
CA VAL A 250 9.69 -17.62 -6.88
C VAL A 250 9.51 -16.11 -6.96
N LEU A 251 10.09 -15.49 -7.98
CA LEU A 251 10.13 -14.03 -8.16
C LEU A 251 9.19 -13.59 -9.29
N ASP A 252 8.49 -12.49 -9.09
CA ASP A 252 7.91 -11.72 -10.18
C ASP A 252 8.98 -10.89 -10.93
N ILE A 253 8.61 -10.40 -12.12
CA ILE A 253 9.39 -9.50 -12.95
C ILE A 253 9.01 -8.06 -12.68
N GLU A 254 7.84 -7.64 -13.16
CA GLU A 254 7.38 -6.24 -13.12
C GLU A 254 7.25 -5.76 -11.67
N GLY A 255 7.89 -4.64 -11.35
CA GLY A 255 7.85 -4.05 -10.00
C GLY A 255 8.62 -4.80 -8.91
N THR A 256 9.16 -5.98 -9.22
CA THR A 256 9.87 -6.85 -8.27
C THR A 256 11.35 -6.98 -8.61
N THR A 257 11.69 -7.58 -9.75
CA THR A 257 13.10 -7.68 -10.21
C THR A 257 13.43 -6.63 -11.27
N THR A 258 12.42 -6.08 -11.94
CA THR A 258 12.55 -5.14 -13.05
C THR A 258 11.58 -3.98 -12.85
N PRO A 259 11.98 -2.72 -13.14
CA PRO A 259 11.08 -1.58 -13.07
C PRO A 259 9.80 -1.77 -13.90
N ILE A 260 8.64 -1.39 -13.36
CA ILE A 260 7.36 -1.45 -14.09
C ILE A 260 7.44 -0.66 -15.40
N SER A 261 8.10 0.51 -15.36
CA SER A 261 8.35 1.37 -16.51
C SER A 261 9.10 0.66 -17.65
N PHE A 262 9.96 -0.31 -17.36
CA PHE A 262 10.69 -1.02 -18.41
C PHE A 262 9.76 -1.83 -19.31
N VAL A 263 8.72 -2.44 -18.75
CA VAL A 263 7.76 -3.21 -19.54
C VAL A 263 6.84 -2.28 -20.32
N THR A 264 6.33 -1.22 -19.68
CA THR A 264 5.37 -0.28 -20.31
C THR A 264 6.02 0.65 -21.33
N ASP A 265 7.26 1.08 -21.06
CA ASP A 265 7.90 2.18 -21.81
C ASP A 265 8.95 1.66 -22.80
N VAL A 266 9.41 0.41 -22.65
CA VAL A 266 10.42 -0.19 -23.55
C VAL A 266 9.86 -1.40 -24.29
N HIS A 267 9.41 -2.44 -23.58
CA HIS A 267 9.04 -3.71 -24.22
C HIS A 267 7.83 -3.61 -25.16
N PHE A 268 6.73 -3.01 -24.69
CA PHE A 268 5.53 -2.86 -25.52
C PHE A 268 5.74 -1.88 -26.68
N PRO A 269 6.34 -0.68 -26.48
CA PRO A 269 6.67 0.22 -27.59
C PRO A 269 7.62 -0.41 -28.60
N TYR A 270 8.65 -1.13 -28.18
CA TYR A 270 9.56 -1.79 -29.10
C TYR A 270 8.84 -2.81 -30.00
N ALA A 271 7.96 -3.64 -29.43
CA ALA A 271 7.19 -4.60 -30.22
C ALA A 271 6.25 -3.91 -31.23
N ARG A 272 5.60 -2.83 -30.82
CA ARG A 272 4.74 -2.01 -31.68
C ARG A 272 5.54 -1.40 -32.84
N ASP A 273 6.67 -0.78 -32.54
CA ASP A 273 7.44 -0.01 -33.53
C ASP A 273 8.22 -0.91 -34.49
N ASN A 274 8.51 -2.17 -34.10
CA ASN A 274 9.30 -3.11 -34.89
C ASN A 274 8.49 -4.23 -35.57
N VAL A 275 7.19 -4.36 -35.33
CA VAL A 275 6.37 -5.43 -35.92
C VAL A 275 6.44 -5.43 -37.45
N GLY A 276 6.35 -4.26 -38.10
CA GLY A 276 6.42 -4.17 -39.56
C GLY A 276 7.79 -4.58 -40.11
N ARG A 277 8.88 -4.16 -39.44
CA ARG A 277 10.25 -4.54 -39.82
C ARG A 277 10.47 -6.04 -39.65
N HIS A 278 10.06 -6.59 -38.51
CA HIS A 278 10.18 -8.02 -38.22
C HIS A 278 9.43 -8.86 -39.26
N LEU A 279 8.12 -8.62 -39.44
CA LEU A 279 7.30 -9.35 -40.41
C LEU A 279 7.84 -9.26 -41.84
N SER A 280 8.40 -8.12 -42.25
CA SER A 280 8.98 -7.95 -43.58
C SER A 280 10.25 -8.79 -43.78
N ALA A 281 11.11 -8.80 -42.77
CA ALA A 281 12.39 -9.51 -42.77
C ALA A 281 12.21 -11.03 -42.64
N THR A 282 11.28 -11.48 -41.79
CA THR A 282 11.10 -12.91 -41.46
C THR A 282 9.92 -13.56 -42.18
N TYR A 283 9.23 -12.85 -43.09
CA TYR A 283 8.01 -13.32 -43.78
C TYR A 283 8.06 -14.74 -44.34
N ASN A 284 9.21 -15.15 -44.88
CA ASN A 284 9.38 -16.46 -45.51
C ASN A 284 9.75 -17.57 -44.52
N SER A 285 10.03 -17.24 -43.25
CA SER A 285 10.32 -18.21 -42.20
C SER A 285 9.07 -18.99 -41.83
N ALA A 286 9.23 -20.26 -41.45
CA ALA A 286 8.12 -21.09 -41.00
C ALA A 286 7.43 -20.47 -39.77
N GLU A 287 8.22 -19.98 -38.81
CA GLU A 287 7.75 -19.38 -37.55
C GLU A 287 6.85 -18.16 -37.81
N THR A 288 7.29 -17.20 -38.64
CA THR A 288 6.48 -16.02 -38.97
C THR A 288 5.25 -16.37 -39.81
N ARG A 289 5.31 -17.40 -40.66
CA ARG A 289 4.12 -17.86 -41.39
C ARG A 289 3.08 -18.47 -40.46
N ASP A 290 3.51 -19.18 -39.43
CA ASP A 290 2.62 -19.73 -38.41
C ASP A 290 2.01 -18.62 -37.54
N ASP A 291 2.80 -17.60 -37.15
CA ASP A 291 2.29 -16.42 -36.46
C ASP A 291 1.21 -15.70 -37.28
N ILE A 292 1.48 -15.47 -38.57
CA ILE A 292 0.54 -14.84 -39.51
C ILE A 292 -0.74 -15.67 -39.61
N LYS A 293 -0.62 -16.99 -39.74
CA LYS A 293 -1.77 -17.89 -39.81
C LYS A 293 -2.61 -17.82 -38.53
N LEU A 294 -1.97 -17.82 -37.36
CA LEU A 294 -2.64 -17.77 -36.08
C LEU A 294 -3.33 -16.42 -35.85
N LEU A 295 -2.68 -15.31 -36.20
CA LEU A 295 -3.26 -13.96 -36.12
C LEU A 295 -4.45 -13.78 -37.08
N ARG A 296 -4.37 -14.35 -38.28
CA ARG A 296 -5.48 -14.34 -39.25
C ARG A 296 -6.67 -15.15 -38.80
N SER A 297 -6.44 -16.29 -38.14
CA SER A 297 -7.54 -17.13 -37.66
C SER A 297 -8.44 -16.45 -36.61
N GLN A 298 -8.02 -15.31 -36.08
CA GLN A 298 -8.77 -14.52 -35.11
C GLN A 298 -9.52 -13.31 -35.68
N VAL A 299 -9.30 -12.99 -36.95
CA VAL A 299 -9.95 -11.88 -37.65
C VAL A 299 -10.92 -12.50 -38.64
N GLU A 300 -12.21 -12.19 -38.53
CA GLU A 300 -13.29 -12.75 -39.38
C GLU A 300 -13.28 -12.24 -40.84
N ASP A 301 -12.25 -11.50 -41.27
CA ASP A 301 -12.23 -10.86 -42.60
C ASP A 301 -11.37 -11.60 -43.64
N ASP A 302 -12.03 -11.94 -44.74
CA ASP A 302 -11.43 -12.35 -46.02
C ASP A 302 -10.75 -11.15 -46.71
N LEU A 303 -9.41 -11.16 -46.84
CA LEU A 303 -8.72 -10.24 -47.75
C LEU A 303 -7.61 -10.91 -48.59
N LYS A 304 -7.50 -10.38 -49.81
CA LYS A 304 -6.84 -10.90 -51.02
C LYS A 304 -5.30 -10.90 -50.94
N GLN A 305 -4.69 -11.54 -51.94
CA GLN A 305 -3.29 -12.00 -51.96
C GLN A 305 -2.29 -10.91 -52.36
N GLY A 306 -1.39 -10.55 -51.43
CA GLY A 306 -0.16 -9.79 -51.68
C GLY A 306 0.68 -9.63 -50.40
N LYS A 307 2.01 -9.88 -50.43
CA LYS A 307 2.88 -9.84 -49.24
C LYS A 307 2.79 -8.49 -48.49
N GLU A 308 2.81 -7.38 -49.22
CA GLU A 308 2.83 -6.04 -48.64
C GLU A 308 1.49 -5.65 -48.00
N GLU A 309 0.37 -5.91 -48.68
CA GLU A 309 -0.99 -5.66 -48.15
C GLU A 309 -1.27 -6.47 -46.88
N VAL A 310 -0.77 -7.71 -46.84
CA VAL A 310 -0.88 -8.60 -45.68
C VAL A 310 -0.12 -8.05 -44.49
N ILE A 311 1.12 -7.61 -44.69
CA ILE A 311 1.94 -7.06 -43.60
C ILE A 311 1.29 -5.77 -43.09
N ALA A 312 0.85 -4.86 -43.97
CA ALA A 312 0.21 -3.61 -43.56
C ALA A 312 -1.05 -3.84 -42.72
N SER A 313 -1.92 -4.78 -43.15
CA SER A 313 -3.12 -5.14 -42.38
C SER A 313 -2.79 -5.75 -41.01
N LEU A 314 -1.79 -6.63 -40.95
CA LEU A 314 -1.36 -7.25 -39.70
C LEU A 314 -0.71 -6.25 -38.74
N VAL A 315 0.10 -5.33 -39.24
CA VAL A 315 0.71 -4.26 -38.43
C VAL A 315 -0.39 -3.42 -37.78
N ALA A 316 -1.36 -2.95 -38.57
CA ALA A 316 -2.49 -2.17 -38.04
C ALA A 316 -3.31 -2.97 -36.99
N ASN A 317 -3.54 -4.25 -37.25
CA ASN A 317 -4.24 -5.12 -36.29
C ASN A 317 -3.43 -5.31 -34.99
N VAL A 318 -2.13 -5.59 -35.08
CA VAL A 318 -1.25 -5.76 -33.91
C VAL A 318 -1.16 -4.47 -33.10
N GLU A 319 -0.99 -3.32 -33.74
CA GLU A 319 -1.00 -2.01 -33.07
C GLU A 319 -2.31 -1.75 -32.32
N ALA A 320 -3.45 -2.05 -32.96
CA ALA A 320 -4.76 -1.93 -32.33
C ALA A 320 -4.92 -2.88 -31.13
N MET A 321 -4.44 -4.12 -31.24
CA MET A 321 -4.49 -5.10 -30.15
C MET A 321 -3.59 -4.71 -28.97
N ILE A 322 -2.39 -4.18 -29.24
CA ILE A 322 -1.48 -3.66 -28.20
C ILE A 322 -2.11 -2.45 -27.51
N LYS A 323 -2.67 -1.50 -28.27
CA LYS A 323 -3.34 -0.31 -27.73
C LYS A 323 -4.53 -0.66 -26.83
N ALA A 324 -5.23 -1.76 -27.13
CA ALA A 324 -6.36 -2.24 -26.36
C ALA A 324 -5.98 -3.23 -25.23
N ASP A 325 -4.69 -3.44 -24.94
CA ASP A 325 -4.18 -4.42 -23.96
C ASP A 325 -4.81 -5.82 -24.12
N ARG A 326 -5.00 -6.27 -25.37
CA ARG A 326 -5.63 -7.57 -25.64
C ARG A 326 -4.66 -8.71 -25.34
N LYS A 327 -4.99 -9.54 -24.36
CA LYS A 327 -4.15 -10.66 -23.89
C LYS A 327 -4.40 -11.94 -24.70
N ILE A 328 -3.98 -11.93 -25.95
CA ILE A 328 -4.22 -12.99 -26.92
C ILE A 328 -2.97 -13.85 -27.12
N THR A 329 -3.11 -15.18 -27.19
CA THR A 329 -2.01 -16.13 -27.40
C THR A 329 -1.21 -15.85 -28.69
N ALA A 330 -1.91 -15.56 -29.79
CA ALA A 330 -1.30 -15.21 -31.07
C ALA A 330 -0.41 -13.97 -30.99
N LEU A 331 -0.90 -12.91 -30.33
CA LEU A 331 -0.14 -11.68 -30.13
C LEU A 331 1.09 -11.91 -29.26
N LYS A 332 0.95 -12.65 -28.15
CA LYS A 332 2.06 -12.98 -27.25
C LYS A 332 3.18 -13.76 -27.93
N GLN A 333 2.83 -14.67 -28.85
CA GLN A 333 3.80 -15.45 -29.62
C GLN A 333 4.63 -14.52 -30.53
N LEU A 334 3.96 -13.71 -31.35
CA LEU A 334 4.63 -12.75 -32.22
C LEU A 334 5.48 -11.74 -31.44
N GLN A 335 4.96 -11.20 -30.33
CA GLN A 335 5.73 -10.32 -29.44
C GLN A 335 7.01 -11.00 -28.94
N GLY A 336 6.94 -12.28 -28.57
CA GLY A 336 8.10 -13.07 -28.18
C GLY A 336 9.16 -13.18 -29.27
N HIS A 337 8.75 -13.34 -30.54
CA HIS A 337 9.68 -13.40 -31.67
C HIS A 337 10.30 -12.03 -32.00
N ILE A 338 9.52 -10.95 -31.90
CA ILE A 338 10.03 -9.59 -32.08
C ILE A 338 11.05 -9.24 -31.00
N TRP A 339 10.75 -9.54 -29.73
CA TRP A 339 11.69 -9.33 -28.64
C TRP A 339 12.95 -10.16 -28.80
N ARG A 340 12.84 -11.43 -29.23
CA ARG A 340 14.01 -12.27 -29.56
C ARG A 340 14.94 -11.54 -30.53
N THR A 341 14.41 -11.02 -31.64
CA THR A 341 15.20 -10.27 -32.61
C THR A 341 15.85 -9.03 -31.98
N GLY A 342 15.13 -8.30 -31.12
CA GLY A 342 15.68 -7.14 -30.44
C GLY A 342 16.83 -7.45 -29.49
N PHE A 343 16.71 -8.52 -28.70
CA PHE A 343 17.77 -8.98 -27.80
C PHE A 343 18.98 -9.54 -28.58
N GLU A 344 18.75 -10.35 -29.62
CA GLU A 344 19.83 -10.93 -30.45
C GLU A 344 20.62 -9.85 -31.22
N ASN A 345 19.95 -8.76 -31.62
CA ASN A 345 20.60 -7.63 -32.30
C ASN A 345 21.19 -6.60 -31.34
N ASN A 346 21.13 -6.81 -30.02
CA ASN A 346 21.50 -5.83 -28.99
C ASN A 346 20.75 -4.48 -29.09
N GLU A 347 19.53 -4.50 -29.63
CA GLU A 347 18.62 -3.34 -29.65
C GLU A 347 17.80 -3.26 -28.35
N LEU A 348 17.71 -4.36 -27.61
CA LEU A 348 17.09 -4.46 -26.30
C LEU A 348 18.10 -5.00 -25.28
N GLU A 349 18.09 -4.40 -24.10
CA GLU A 349 18.85 -4.84 -22.93
C GLU A 349 17.88 -5.02 -21.76
N GLY A 350 17.99 -6.13 -21.05
CA GLY A 350 17.18 -6.42 -19.88
C GLY A 350 17.61 -5.54 -18.71
N VAL A 351 16.65 -4.85 -18.08
CA VAL A 351 16.93 -4.04 -16.90
C VAL A 351 16.46 -4.78 -15.67
N VAL A 352 17.35 -4.94 -14.69
CA VAL A 352 16.99 -5.41 -13.34
C VAL A 352 17.48 -4.39 -12.29
N PHE A 353 16.87 -4.37 -11.11
CA PHE A 353 17.36 -3.54 -10.01
C PHE A 353 18.75 -3.97 -9.52
N ASP A 354 19.50 -3.02 -8.96
CA ASP A 354 20.90 -3.20 -8.57
C ASP A 354 21.13 -4.29 -7.51
N ASP A 355 20.12 -4.53 -6.67
CA ASP A 355 20.06 -5.54 -5.61
C ASP A 355 19.78 -6.97 -6.11
N VAL A 356 19.19 -7.13 -7.30
CA VAL A 356 18.75 -8.43 -7.83
C VAL A 356 19.91 -9.40 -8.07
N PRO A 357 21.01 -9.02 -8.76
CA PRO A 357 22.13 -9.93 -8.97
C PRO A 357 22.76 -10.43 -7.67
N GLU A 358 22.92 -9.54 -6.68
CA GLU A 358 23.51 -9.89 -5.38
C GLU A 358 22.62 -10.89 -4.62
N ALA A 359 21.30 -10.70 -4.65
CA ALA A 359 20.36 -11.62 -4.04
C ALA A 359 20.36 -13.00 -4.71
N LEU A 360 20.33 -13.04 -6.05
CA LEU A 360 20.39 -14.27 -6.83
C LEU A 360 21.66 -15.07 -6.57
N GLU A 361 22.81 -14.39 -6.50
CA GLU A 361 24.09 -15.03 -6.20
C GLU A 361 24.13 -15.61 -4.78
N LYS A 362 23.63 -14.87 -3.78
CA LYS A 362 23.53 -15.35 -2.40
C LYS A 362 22.63 -16.59 -2.29
N TRP A 363 21.45 -16.56 -2.91
CA TRP A 363 20.55 -17.71 -2.89
C TRP A 363 21.15 -18.92 -3.59
N HIS A 364 21.83 -18.72 -4.71
CA HIS A 364 22.54 -19.80 -5.39
C HIS A 364 23.66 -20.41 -4.53
N ALA A 365 24.46 -19.58 -3.85
CA ALA A 365 25.51 -20.04 -2.94
C ALA A 365 24.94 -20.83 -1.74
N LEU A 366 23.73 -20.51 -1.30
CA LEU A 366 22.99 -21.24 -0.28
C LEU A 366 22.24 -22.47 -0.79
N SER A 367 22.41 -22.82 -2.08
CA SER A 367 21.68 -23.93 -2.74
C SER A 367 20.16 -23.78 -2.72
N ILE A 368 19.66 -22.55 -2.63
CA ILE A 368 18.24 -22.22 -2.74
C ILE A 368 17.90 -22.13 -4.23
N LYS A 369 16.84 -22.82 -4.65
CA LYS A 369 16.42 -22.82 -6.05
C LYS A 369 15.56 -21.58 -6.33
N VAL A 370 15.94 -20.80 -7.34
CA VAL A 370 15.20 -19.58 -7.72
C VAL A 370 14.43 -19.79 -9.02
N TYR A 371 13.19 -19.38 -9.07
CA TYR A 371 12.30 -19.48 -10.22
C TYR A 371 11.68 -18.12 -10.53
N ILE A 372 11.27 -17.91 -11.78
CA ILE A 372 10.53 -16.72 -12.19
C ILE A 372 9.08 -17.09 -12.47
N TYR A 373 8.13 -16.27 -12.05
CA TYR A 373 6.72 -16.38 -12.43
C TYR A 373 6.19 -15.03 -12.91
N SER A 374 5.88 -14.91 -14.20
CA SER A 374 5.40 -13.66 -14.84
C SER A 374 4.29 -13.94 -15.87
N SER A 375 3.47 -12.94 -16.18
CA SER A 375 2.48 -13.04 -17.27
C SER A 375 3.09 -13.07 -18.68
N GLY A 376 4.37 -12.67 -18.81
CA GLY A 376 5.16 -12.81 -20.03
C GLY A 376 5.48 -14.27 -20.35
N SER A 377 5.68 -14.60 -21.63
CA SER A 377 6.03 -15.97 -22.04
C SER A 377 7.38 -16.39 -21.46
N ARG A 378 7.57 -17.69 -21.17
CA ARG A 378 8.87 -18.20 -20.67
C ARG A 378 10.05 -17.81 -21.56
N LEU A 379 9.81 -17.71 -22.87
CA LEU A 379 10.80 -17.25 -23.84
C LEU A 379 11.22 -15.79 -23.56
N ALA A 380 10.26 -14.89 -23.40
CA ALA A 380 10.55 -13.48 -23.06
C ALA A 380 11.30 -13.37 -21.73
N GLN A 381 10.88 -14.12 -20.70
CA GLN A 381 11.56 -14.13 -19.40
C GLN A 381 13.03 -14.58 -19.53
N ARG A 382 13.31 -15.61 -20.34
CA ARG A 382 14.68 -16.07 -20.62
C ARG A 382 15.52 -15.01 -21.32
N PHE A 383 14.93 -14.17 -22.16
CA PHE A 383 15.68 -13.10 -22.82
C PHE A 383 15.99 -11.94 -21.87
N ILE A 384 15.02 -11.55 -21.03
CA ILE A 384 15.21 -10.50 -20.01
C ILE A 384 16.39 -10.87 -19.10
N PHE A 385 16.36 -12.04 -18.47
CA PHE A 385 17.43 -12.46 -17.55
C PHE A 385 18.71 -12.93 -18.24
N GLY A 386 18.66 -13.20 -19.55
CA GLY A 386 19.83 -13.63 -20.32
C GLY A 386 20.70 -12.49 -20.82
N ASN A 387 20.14 -11.30 -20.96
CA ASN A 387 20.79 -10.13 -21.56
C ASN A 387 20.63 -8.90 -20.65
N THR A 388 20.90 -9.06 -19.35
CA THR A 388 20.71 -7.95 -18.40
C THR A 388 21.86 -6.94 -18.45
N ASN A 389 21.65 -5.76 -17.87
CA ASN A 389 22.70 -4.78 -17.55
C ASN A 389 23.80 -5.31 -16.61
N TYR A 390 23.65 -6.53 -16.06
CA TYR A 390 24.65 -7.25 -15.27
C TYR A 390 25.14 -8.55 -15.94
N GLY A 391 24.85 -8.73 -17.23
CA GLY A 391 25.16 -9.93 -17.99
C GLY A 391 24.08 -11.03 -17.87
N ASP A 392 24.47 -12.28 -18.09
CA ASP A 392 23.55 -13.43 -18.05
C ASP A 392 23.33 -13.90 -16.60
N LEU A 393 22.13 -13.61 -16.06
CA LEU A 393 21.70 -14.01 -14.72
C LEU A 393 21.01 -15.38 -14.69
N ARG A 394 20.75 -16.02 -15.84
CA ARG A 394 20.05 -17.32 -15.91
C ARG A 394 20.81 -18.43 -15.20
N LYS A 395 22.12 -18.29 -15.04
CA LYS A 395 22.96 -19.22 -14.25
C LYS A 395 22.49 -19.40 -12.80
N TYR A 396 21.78 -18.41 -12.24
CA TYR A 396 21.22 -18.47 -10.89
C TYR A 396 19.77 -18.98 -10.86
N LEU A 397 19.11 -19.10 -12.02
CA LEU A 397 17.71 -19.46 -12.14
C LEU A 397 17.53 -20.96 -12.46
N SER A 398 16.58 -21.59 -11.77
CA SER A 398 16.23 -23.00 -11.90
C SER A 398 15.04 -23.25 -12.84
N GLY A 399 14.27 -22.22 -13.20
CA GLY A 399 13.15 -22.36 -14.13
C GLY A 399 12.25 -21.12 -14.25
N PHE A 400 11.28 -21.21 -15.15
CA PHE A 400 10.36 -20.13 -15.51
C PHE A 400 8.92 -20.65 -15.59
N PHE A 401 7.99 -19.93 -14.99
CA PHE A 401 6.55 -20.14 -15.03
C PHE A 401 5.87 -18.94 -15.71
N ASP A 402 4.83 -19.21 -16.49
CA ASP A 402 4.07 -18.21 -17.23
C ASP A 402 2.56 -18.42 -17.08
N SER A 403 1.74 -17.65 -17.79
CA SER A 403 0.28 -17.79 -17.73
C SER A 403 -0.26 -19.17 -18.14
N ALA A 404 0.58 -20.08 -18.68
CA ALA A 404 0.18 -21.44 -18.99
C ALA A 404 -0.12 -22.28 -17.74
N VAL A 405 0.50 -21.97 -16.59
CA VAL A 405 0.15 -22.62 -15.30
C VAL A 405 -1.10 -22.01 -14.64
N GLY A 406 -1.62 -20.91 -15.17
CA GLY A 406 -2.78 -20.19 -14.66
C GLY A 406 -2.51 -18.69 -14.48
N TYR A 407 -3.57 -17.91 -14.27
CA TYR A 407 -3.45 -16.46 -14.19
C TYR A 407 -3.01 -16.01 -12.78
N LYS A 408 -2.27 -14.91 -12.75
CA LYS A 408 -1.76 -14.29 -11.52
C LYS A 408 -2.86 -13.74 -10.60
N ARG A 409 -3.90 -13.15 -11.22
CA ARG A 409 -5.06 -12.59 -10.54
C ARG A 409 -6.23 -13.56 -10.64
N GLU A 410 -6.33 -14.47 -9.69
CA GLU A 410 -7.50 -15.34 -9.55
C GLU A 410 -8.37 -14.85 -8.38
N THR A 411 -9.69 -14.80 -8.61
CA THR A 411 -10.68 -14.48 -7.56
C THR A 411 -10.54 -15.52 -6.44
N ARG A 412 -10.94 -15.17 -5.21
CA ARG A 412 -10.83 -15.92 -3.93
C ARG A 412 -11.19 -17.43 -3.91
N ARG A 413 -11.62 -18.02 -5.03
CA ARG A 413 -12.00 -19.43 -5.24
C ARG A 413 -11.07 -20.21 -6.18
N GLU A 414 -10.13 -19.57 -6.84
CA GLU A 414 -9.21 -20.22 -7.79
C GLU A 414 -7.78 -19.91 -7.31
N THR A 415 -7.03 -20.94 -6.90
CA THR A 415 -5.62 -20.84 -6.47
C THR A 415 -4.81 -21.89 -7.23
N ARG A 416 -5.26 -22.20 -8.45
CA ARG A 416 -4.81 -23.38 -9.18
C ARG A 416 -3.37 -23.22 -9.65
N SER A 417 -2.99 -22.01 -10.07
CA SER A 417 -1.64 -21.68 -10.52
C SER A 417 -0.58 -21.92 -9.43
N TYR A 418 -0.83 -21.48 -8.20
CA TYR A 418 0.10 -21.66 -7.08
C TYR A 418 0.19 -23.11 -6.61
N VAL A 419 -0.91 -23.86 -6.67
CA VAL A 419 -0.91 -25.30 -6.40
C VAL A 419 -0.08 -26.04 -7.45
N GLU A 420 -0.31 -25.78 -8.73
CA GLU A 420 0.44 -26.37 -9.84
C GLU A 420 1.94 -26.04 -9.75
N ILE A 421 2.29 -24.79 -9.41
CA ILE A 421 3.69 -24.40 -9.18
C ILE A 421 4.27 -25.20 -8.00
N THR A 422 3.56 -25.31 -6.89
CA THR A 422 4.02 -26.06 -5.70
C THR A 422 4.29 -27.53 -6.03
N GLU A 423 3.38 -28.17 -6.76
CA GLU A 423 3.51 -29.55 -7.22
C GLU A 423 4.67 -29.69 -8.23
N SER A 424 4.79 -28.76 -9.18
CA SER A 424 5.88 -28.73 -10.17
C SER A 424 7.26 -28.55 -9.53
N LEU A 425 7.33 -27.81 -8.43
CA LEU A 425 8.56 -27.59 -7.66
C LEU A 425 8.93 -28.80 -6.79
N GLY A 426 8.02 -29.76 -6.60
CA GLY A 426 8.25 -30.98 -5.83
C GLY A 426 8.51 -30.69 -4.34
N VAL A 427 7.87 -29.66 -3.78
CA VAL A 427 7.97 -29.35 -2.35
C VAL A 427 6.82 -29.99 -1.58
N ASP A 428 7.12 -30.54 -0.40
CA ASP A 428 6.11 -31.20 0.45
C ASP A 428 5.24 -30.18 1.19
N LYS A 429 5.76 -28.96 1.41
CA LYS A 429 5.09 -27.91 2.17
C LYS A 429 5.08 -26.58 1.41
N PRO A 430 3.91 -25.94 1.30
CA PRO A 430 3.77 -24.55 0.80
C PRO A 430 4.71 -23.55 1.51
N SER A 431 5.08 -23.81 2.77
CA SER A 431 6.00 -22.97 3.55
C SER A 431 7.45 -23.00 3.08
N ASP A 432 7.82 -23.95 2.23
CA ASP A 432 9.18 -24.12 1.71
C ASP A 432 9.42 -23.28 0.44
N ILE A 433 8.37 -22.62 -0.06
CA ILE A 433 8.42 -21.68 -1.16
C ILE A 433 8.22 -20.26 -0.61
N LEU A 434 9.11 -19.36 -1.02
CA LEU A 434 8.94 -17.93 -0.85
C LEU A 434 8.52 -17.31 -2.19
N PHE A 435 7.34 -16.69 -2.25
CA PHE A 435 6.92 -15.87 -3.40
C PHE A 435 7.18 -14.38 -3.13
N VAL A 436 7.83 -13.70 -4.09
CA VAL A 436 8.16 -12.27 -4.04
C VAL A 436 7.49 -11.58 -5.23
N THR A 437 6.62 -10.60 -4.95
CA THR A 437 5.77 -9.90 -5.95
C THR A 437 5.43 -8.50 -5.46
N ASP A 438 5.19 -7.56 -6.37
CA ASP A 438 4.76 -6.18 -6.06
C ASP A 438 3.23 -6.06 -5.93
N VAL A 439 2.47 -7.05 -6.44
CA VAL A 439 1.00 -7.03 -6.46
C VAL A 439 0.40 -7.65 -5.20
N TYR A 440 -0.22 -6.81 -4.35
CA TYR A 440 -0.88 -7.22 -3.10
C TYR A 440 -2.13 -8.13 -3.28
N GLN A 441 -2.68 -8.25 -4.50
CA GLN A 441 -3.87 -9.06 -4.78
C GLN A 441 -3.57 -10.53 -5.15
N GLU A 442 -2.30 -10.94 -5.18
CA GLU A 442 -1.91 -12.35 -5.34
C GLU A 442 -2.16 -13.15 -4.03
N PRO A 443 -2.65 -14.40 -4.09
CA PRO A 443 -3.43 -15.01 -3.02
C PRO A 443 -2.63 -15.34 -1.76
N ARG A 444 -3.26 -15.02 -0.62
CA ARG A 444 -2.84 -15.21 0.79
C ARG A 444 -2.63 -16.68 1.26
N LEU A 445 -2.16 -17.59 0.40
CA LEU A 445 -2.08 -19.03 0.75
C LEU A 445 -0.66 -19.62 0.86
N GLN A 446 0.38 -18.85 0.61
CA GLN A 446 1.75 -19.17 1.00
C GLN A 446 2.34 -17.96 1.73
N LYS A 447 3.42 -18.13 2.49
CA LYS A 447 4.15 -17.01 3.11
C LYS A 447 4.70 -16.11 1.99
N LEU A 448 3.85 -15.26 1.42
CA LEU A 448 4.21 -14.19 0.53
C LEU A 448 4.91 -13.15 1.40
N GLN A 449 6.23 -13.11 1.31
CA GLN A 449 6.98 -11.97 1.79
C GLN A 449 7.16 -11.06 0.58
N VAL A 450 6.47 -9.93 0.59
CA VAL A 450 6.71 -8.84 -0.35
C VAL A 450 8.05 -8.23 0.05
N TRP A 451 9.11 -8.62 -0.65
CA TRP A 451 10.38 -7.93 -0.63
C TRP A 451 10.44 -7.01 -1.85
N ARG A 452 10.77 -5.74 -1.65
CA ARG A 452 11.70 -5.09 -2.57
C ARG A 452 13.07 -5.56 -2.11
N LEU A 453 13.82 -6.17 -3.02
CA LEU A 453 15.22 -6.51 -2.76
C LEU A 453 16.03 -5.23 -2.54
#